data_AF-A0A7Z9QG52-F1
#
_entry.id   AF-A0A7Z9QG52-F1
#
_cell.length_a   1.000
_cell.length_b   1.000
_cell.length_c   1.000
_cell.angle_alpha   90.00
_cell.angle_beta   90.00
_cell.angle_gamma   90.00
#
_symmetry.space_group_name_H-M   'P 1'
#
loop_
_entity.id
_entity.type
_entity.pdbx_description
1 polymer ?
#
loop_
_entity_poly.entity_id
_entity_poly.type
_entity_poly.pdbx_seq_one_letter_code
_entity_poly.pdbx_strand_id
1 'polypeptide(L)' 'MGASLYLLIIIIFIFVGVAVLIARSNRAEDTYDDLETDAWDCPECGFHVQAGDTCIYCGEEKPTL' A
#
# COMPACT_ATOMS: atom_id res chain seq x y z
N MET A 1 47.54 -2.88 12.34
CA MET A 1 46.84 -3.61 11.27
C MET A 1 45.40 -3.99 11.68
N GLY A 2 45.12 -4.41 12.91
CA GLY A 2 43.75 -4.74 13.36
C GLY A 2 42.80 -3.54 13.52
N ALA A 3 43.28 -2.40 14.05
CA ALA A 3 42.44 -1.22 14.31
C ALA A 3 41.72 -0.68 13.07
N SER A 4 42.39 -0.68 11.91
CA SER A 4 41.79 -0.25 10.64
C SER A 4 40.65 -1.16 10.19
N LEU A 5 40.74 -2.47 10.47
CA LEU A 5 39.73 -3.45 10.11
C LEU A 5 38.45 -3.26 10.96
N TYR A 6 38.61 -2.97 12.25
CA TYR A 6 37.49 -2.60 13.12
C TYR A 6 36.81 -1.29 12.68
N LEU A 7 37.58 -0.29 12.24
CA LEU A 7 37.02 0.96 11.71
C LEU A 7 36.21 0.72 10.44
N LEU A 8 36.69 -0.11 9.51
CA LEU A 8 35.95 -0.46 8.30
C LEU A 8 34.63 -1.18 8.61
N ILE A 9 34.64 -2.10 9.57
CA ILE A 9 33.43 -2.82 10.00
C ILE A 9 32.40 -1.84 10.56
N ILE A 10 32.81 -0.91 11.43
CA ILE A 10 31.91 0.11 12.00
C ILE A 10 31.30 0.97 10.90
N ILE A 11 32.11 1.41 9.94
CA ILE A 11 31.64 2.21 8.80
C ILE A 11 30.57 1.45 8.01
N ILE A 12 30.82 0.18 7.69
CA ILE A 12 29.85 -0.67 6.97
C ILE A 12 28.54 -0.80 7.76
N PHE A 13 28.60 -1.03 9.07
CA PHE A 13 27.39 -1.11 9.90
C PHE A 13 26.60 0.19 9.91
N ILE A 14 27.27 1.35 9.93
CA ILE A 14 26.61 2.66 9.85
C ILE A 14 25.91 2.81 8.49
N PHE A 15 26.58 2.47 7.39
CA PHE A 15 25.97 2.54 6.05
C PHE A 15 24.74 1.63 5.92
N VAL A 16 24.83 0.38 6.42
CA VAL A 16 23.69 -0.54 6.43
C VAL A 16 22.55 0.00 7.31
N GLY A 17 22.88 0.54 8.48
CA GLY A 17 21.90 1.15 9.38
C GLY A 17 21.16 2.32 8.72
N VAL A 18 21.89 3.24 8.10
CA VAL A 18 21.31 4.37 7.36
C VAL A 18 20.42 3.89 6.21
N ALA A 19 20.87 2.92 5.42
CA ALA A 19 20.07 2.34 4.35
C ALA A 19 18.74 1.74 4.86
N VAL A 20 18.79 1.02 5.99
CA VAL A 20 17.58 0.46 6.64
C VAL A 20 16.66 1.56 7.16
N LEU A 21 17.20 2.63 7.76
CA LEU A 21 16.40 3.75 8.25
C LEU A 21 15.67 4.46 7.10
N ILE A 22 16.35 4.70 5.97
CA ILE A 22 15.75 5.29 4.77
C ILE A 22 14.64 4.36 4.23
N ALA A 23 14.90 3.06 4.13
CA ALA A 23 13.91 2.08 3.67
C ALA A 23 12.68 1.98 4.59
N ARG A 24 12.84 2.21 5.90
CA ARG A 24 11.72 2.26 6.85
C ARG A 24 10.96 3.58 6.79
N SER A 25 11.65 4.70 6.58
CA SER A 25 11.04 6.02 6.47
C SER A 25 10.03 6.12 5.33
N ASN A 26 10.19 5.32 4.28
CA ASN A 26 9.30 5.31 3.12
C ASN A 26 8.05 4.44 3.31
N ARG A 27 7.88 3.76 4.44
CA ARG A 27 6.64 3.04 4.80
C ARG A 27 5.64 3.96 5.51
N ALA A 28 5.46 5.16 4.96
CA ALA A 28 4.35 6.01 5.37
C ALA A 28 3.07 5.37 4.79
N GLU A 29 2.28 4.78 5.68
CA GLU A 29 0.83 4.51 5.57
C GLU A 29 0.33 4.01 4.21
N ASP A 30 -0.03 2.72 4.12
CA ASP A 30 -0.91 2.20 3.08
C ASP A 30 -2.26 2.95 3.17
N THR A 31 -2.33 4.11 2.51
CA THR A 31 -3.40 5.13 2.60
C THR A 31 -4.64 4.71 1.79
N TYR A 32 -4.79 3.42 1.52
CA TYR A 32 -5.79 2.88 0.60
C TYR A 32 -6.57 1.69 1.17
N ASP A 33 -6.43 1.39 2.46
CA ASP A 33 -7.19 0.32 3.13
C ASP A 33 -8.70 0.59 3.17
N ASP A 34 -9.15 1.82 2.91
CA ASP A 34 -10.55 2.25 2.95
C ASP A 34 -11.20 2.41 1.56
N LEU A 35 -10.52 2.06 0.47
CA LEU A 35 -11.16 2.07 -0.85
C LEU A 35 -12.05 0.84 -1.01
N GLU A 36 -13.35 1.10 -1.15
CA GLU A 36 -14.35 0.10 -1.52
C GLU A 36 -14.13 -0.38 -2.97
N THR A 37 -13.28 -1.40 -3.10
CA THR A 37 -12.87 -2.01 -4.38
C THR A 37 -13.58 -3.33 -4.69
N ASP A 38 -14.54 -3.71 -3.84
CA ASP A 38 -15.33 -4.91 -4.06
C ASP A 38 -16.23 -4.74 -5.27
N ALA A 39 -15.97 -5.54 -6.30
CA ALA A 39 -16.80 -5.58 -7.48
C ALA A 39 -18.16 -6.23 -7.17
N TRP A 40 -19.21 -5.74 -7.83
CA TRP A 40 -20.58 -6.24 -7.67
C TRP A 40 -21.37 -6.10 -8.97
N ASP A 41 -22.33 -7.00 -9.17
CA ASP A 41 -23.23 -6.94 -10.32
C ASP A 41 -24.45 -6.09 -9.98
N CYS A 42 -24.68 -5.04 -10.76
CA CYS A 42 -25.83 -4.16 -10.58
C CYS A 42 -27.14 -4.93 -10.80
N PRO A 43 -28.05 -4.97 -9.81
CA PRO A 43 -29.29 -5.75 -9.92
C PRO A 43 -30.27 -5.16 -10.93
N GLU A 44 -30.20 -3.84 -11.19
CA GLU A 44 -31.11 -3.16 -12.11
C GLU A 44 -30.71 -3.33 -13.58
N CYS A 45 -29.43 -3.13 -13.92
CA CYS A 45 -28.98 -3.11 -15.31
C CYS A 45 -28.02 -4.25 -15.70
N GLY A 46 -27.59 -5.08 -14.74
CA GLY A 46 -26.67 -6.20 -14.97
C GLY A 46 -25.22 -5.78 -15.25
N PHE A 47 -24.87 -4.51 -15.05
CA PHE A 47 -23.50 -4.04 -15.23
C PHE A 47 -22.60 -4.50 -14.08
N HIS A 48 -21.39 -4.98 -14.42
CA HIS A 48 -20.38 -5.38 -13.45
C HIS A 48 -19.60 -4.16 -12.94
N VAL A 49 -20.01 -3.62 -11.79
CA VAL A 49 -19.37 -2.48 -11.13
C VAL A 49 -18.06 -2.96 -10.51
N GLN A 50 -16.95 -2.27 -10.83
CA GLN A 50 -15.61 -2.68 -10.40
C GLN A 50 -15.19 -2.11 -9.03
N ALA A 51 -15.79 -0.98 -8.61
CA ALA A 51 -15.52 -0.32 -7.34
C ALA A 51 -16.61 0.71 -7.02
N GLY A 52 -16.77 1.02 -5.73
CA GLY A 52 -17.70 2.01 -5.21
C GLY A 52 -19.16 1.55 -5.09
N ASP A 53 -19.97 2.45 -4.54
CA ASP A 53 -21.33 2.13 -4.06
C ASP A 53 -22.44 2.53 -5.02
N THR A 54 -22.11 3.02 -6.21
CA THR A 54 -23.11 3.50 -7.17
C THR A 54 -22.78 3.01 -8.57
N CYS A 55 -23.77 2.41 -9.22
CA CYS A 55 -23.64 1.95 -10.60
C CYS A 55 -23.51 3.14 -11.56
N ILE A 56 -22.39 3.23 -12.27
CA ILE A 56 -22.12 4.33 -13.22
C ILE A 56 -23.09 4.42 -14.40
N TYR A 57 -23.84 3.35 -14.67
CA TYR A 57 -24.76 3.27 -15.82
C TYR A 57 -26.20 3.64 -15.48
N CYS A 58 -26.68 3.28 -14.29
CA CYS A 58 -28.09 3.46 -13.92
C CYS A 58 -28.29 4.22 -12.61
N GLY A 59 -27.24 4.47 -11.84
CA GLY A 59 -27.30 5.17 -10.56
C GLY A 59 -27.78 4.32 -9.38
N GLU A 60 -28.03 3.02 -9.57
CA GLU A 60 -28.41 2.11 -8.48
C GLU A 60 -27.31 2.02 -7.42
N GLU A 61 -27.70 2.01 -6.15
CA GLU A 61 -26.79 1.87 -5.02
C GLU A 61 -26.41 0.41 -4.78
N LYS A 62 -25.18 0.17 -4.28
CA LYS A 62 -24.72 -1.17 -3.93
C LYS A 62 -25.62 -1.75 -2.84
N PRO A 63 -26.18 -2.96 -3.03
CA PRO A 63 -27.00 -3.60 -2.01
C PRO A 63 -26.20 -3.82 -0.73
N THR A 64 -26.66 -3.24 0.38
CA THR A 64 -26.16 -3.57 1.72
C THR A 64 -26.93 -4.79 2.22
N LEU A 65 -26.20 -5.82 2.67
CA LEU A 65 -26.77 -7.05 3.24
C LEU A 65 -27.49 -6.78 4.56
#